data_AF-A0ABD7RVP7-F1
#
_entry.id   AF-A0ABD7RVP7-F1
#
_cell.length_a   1.000
_cell.length_b   1.000
_cell.length_c   1.000
_cell.angle_alpha   90.00
_cell.angle_beta   90.00
_cell.angle_gamma   90.00
#
_symmetry.space_group_name_H-M   'P 1'
#
loop_
_entity.id
_entity.type
_entity.pdbx_description
1 polymer ?
#
loop_
_entity_poly.entity_id
_entity_poly.type
_entity_poly.pdbx_seq_one_letter_code
_entity_poly.pdbx_strand_id
1 'polypeptide(L)'
;MSSTAGRPKWLRKDEGEWKWAYRYMRQANDLGIQTSVGHAMAGKSPCYEIVADTIAYLQKTDNGQKFVRRLMNALRQYRRRSANAEKKRKPYTFMLPVETKKAISAQAKKLKMSGEALVADLLSGAEKSLEEHRKREQALQDALANERKRRTQLDERWKVKHDEAMKQIERLATLVTMWELTLGQADPGFDGDEATLQSVTKKKVSGIKKAITDALKMHELLEARLI
;
A
#
# COMPACT_ATOMS: atom_id res chain seq x y z
N MET A 1 27.82 -61.26 -20.24
CA MET A 1 26.72 -60.57 -20.95
C MET A 1 25.98 -59.70 -19.94
N SER A 2 26.27 -58.39 -19.94
CA SER A 2 25.74 -57.45 -18.95
C SER A 2 24.29 -57.12 -19.26
N SER A 3 23.38 -57.67 -18.47
CA SER A 3 21.97 -57.29 -18.45
C SER A 3 21.85 -55.80 -18.07
N THR A 4 21.68 -54.94 -19.07
CA THR A 4 21.26 -53.53 -18.91
C THR A 4 19.75 -53.41 -18.70
N ALA A 5 19.01 -54.52 -18.76
CA ALA A 5 17.57 -54.58 -18.57
C ALA A 5 17.22 -54.49 -17.07
N GLY A 6 17.07 -53.25 -16.58
CA GLY A 6 16.62 -52.98 -15.21
C GLY A 6 17.26 -51.76 -14.55
N ARG A 7 18.25 -51.14 -15.18
CA ARG A 7 18.93 -49.99 -14.57
C ARG A 7 18.05 -48.73 -14.56
N PRO A 8 17.97 -48.00 -13.43
CA PRO A 8 17.13 -46.80 -13.32
C PRO A 8 17.63 -45.66 -14.22
N LYS A 9 16.85 -45.33 -15.25
CA LYS A 9 17.14 -44.20 -16.19
C LYS A 9 17.22 -42.83 -15.52
N TRP A 10 16.74 -42.71 -14.27
CA TRP A 10 16.64 -41.45 -13.56
C TRP A 10 17.86 -41.11 -12.69
N LEU A 11 18.82 -42.03 -12.48
CA LEU A 11 20.01 -41.82 -11.65
C LEU A 11 21.22 -41.41 -12.52
N ARG A 12 21.92 -40.31 -12.19
CA ARG A 12 23.10 -39.85 -12.95
C ARG A 12 24.41 -40.41 -12.40
N LYS A 13 25.38 -40.64 -13.28
CA LYS A 13 26.70 -41.20 -12.95
C LYS A 13 27.71 -40.14 -12.48
N ASP A 14 27.64 -38.92 -13.02
CA ASP A 14 28.74 -37.95 -12.93
C ASP A 14 28.61 -36.93 -11.79
N GLU A 15 27.38 -36.63 -11.35
CA GLU A 15 27.10 -35.52 -10.41
C GLU A 15 27.17 -35.91 -8.92
N GLY A 16 27.82 -37.02 -8.58
CA GLY A 16 27.84 -37.55 -7.20
C GLY A 16 26.46 -37.96 -6.65
N GLU A 17 25.42 -37.94 -7.48
CA GLU A 17 24.05 -38.32 -7.13
C GLU A 17 23.93 -39.77 -6.68
N TRP A 18 24.70 -40.67 -7.29
CA TRP A 18 24.74 -42.06 -6.89
C TRP A 18 25.35 -42.24 -5.49
N LYS A 19 26.32 -41.40 -5.09
CA LYS A 19 26.86 -41.38 -3.73
C LYS A 19 25.80 -40.91 -2.73
N TRP A 20 25.01 -39.90 -3.12
CA TRP A 20 23.87 -39.45 -2.31
C TRP A 20 22.80 -40.54 -2.17
N ALA A 21 22.41 -41.18 -3.28
CA ALA A 21 21.44 -42.26 -3.28
C ALA A 21 21.92 -43.46 -2.45
N TYR A 22 23.20 -43.82 -2.54
CA TYR A 22 23.83 -44.82 -1.68
C TYR A 22 23.68 -44.50 -0.19
N ARG A 23 24.00 -43.26 0.23
CA ARG A 23 23.83 -42.82 1.63
C ARG A 23 22.37 -42.87 2.06
N TYR A 24 21.44 -42.41 1.21
CA TYR A 24 20.01 -42.44 1.49
C TYR A 24 19.50 -43.87 1.69
N MET A 25 19.93 -44.83 0.85
CA MET A 25 19.56 -46.24 0.99
C MET A 25 20.10 -46.87 2.28
N ARG A 26 21.31 -46.49 2.70
CA ARG A 26 21.93 -46.98 3.94
C ARG A 26 21.27 -46.39 5.20
N GLN A 27 20.63 -45.23 5.08
CA GLN A 27 19.88 -44.55 6.15
C GLN A 27 18.38 -44.91 6.14
N ALA A 28 17.98 -45.94 5.41
CA ALA A 28 16.59 -46.39 5.41
C ALA A 28 16.20 -46.95 6.79
N ASN A 29 15.12 -46.43 7.38
CA ASN A 29 14.59 -46.88 8.68
C ASN A 29 13.82 -48.22 8.61
N ASP A 30 13.58 -48.74 7.40
CA ASP A 30 12.82 -49.97 7.19
C ASP A 30 13.77 -51.17 7.21
N LEU A 31 13.63 -52.02 8.24
CA LEU A 31 14.50 -53.17 8.49
C LEU A 31 14.55 -54.14 7.30
N GLY A 32 13.41 -54.33 6.60
CA GLY A 32 13.33 -55.23 5.45
C GLY A 32 14.08 -54.70 4.23
N ILE A 33 14.01 -53.39 4.02
CA ILE A 33 14.78 -52.69 2.97
C ILE A 33 16.25 -52.62 3.34
N GLN A 34 16.60 -52.34 4.59
CA GLN A 34 17.98 -52.29 5.06
C GLN A 34 18.68 -53.65 4.90
N THR A 35 17.98 -54.74 5.22
CA THR A 35 18.49 -56.11 5.05
C THR A 35 18.67 -56.44 3.57
N SER A 36 17.71 -56.08 2.72
CA SER A 36 17.76 -56.29 1.27
C SER A 36 18.87 -55.48 0.59
N VAL A 37 19.06 -54.22 1.01
CA VAL A 37 20.18 -53.36 0.57
C VAL A 37 21.51 -53.94 1.05
N GLY A 38 21.57 -54.41 2.30
CA GLY A 38 22.74 -55.07 2.88
C GLY A 38 23.15 -56.32 2.09
N HIS A 39 22.21 -57.20 1.76
CA HIS A 39 22.46 -58.38 0.93
C HIS A 39 22.90 -58.02 -0.49
N ALA A 40 22.26 -57.05 -1.14
CA ALA A 40 22.60 -56.64 -2.49
C ALA A 40 24.01 -56.02 -2.60
N MET A 41 24.48 -55.39 -1.51
CA MET A 41 25.76 -54.66 -1.44
C MET A 41 26.85 -55.41 -0.66
N ALA A 42 26.57 -56.59 -0.11
CA ALA A 42 27.51 -57.35 0.70
C ALA A 42 28.81 -57.65 -0.06
N GLY A 43 29.95 -57.27 0.53
CA GLY A 43 31.29 -57.53 -0.02
C GLY A 43 31.67 -56.70 -1.25
N LYS A 44 30.88 -55.69 -1.65
CA LYS A 44 31.15 -54.88 -2.85
C LYS A 44 31.46 -53.42 -2.51
N SER A 45 32.48 -52.86 -3.16
CA SER A 45 32.84 -51.45 -3.02
C SER A 45 31.77 -50.54 -3.63
N PRO A 46 31.36 -49.42 -2.99
CA PRO A 46 30.27 -48.59 -3.47
C PRO A 46 30.60 -47.92 -4.80
N CYS A 47 29.89 -48.31 -5.87
CA CYS A 47 29.98 -47.69 -7.20
C CYS A 47 28.58 -47.47 -7.80
N TYR A 48 28.50 -46.67 -8.87
CA TYR A 48 27.25 -46.39 -9.58
C TYR A 48 26.50 -47.67 -9.99
N GLU A 49 27.22 -48.65 -10.51
CA GLU A 49 26.63 -49.88 -11.04
C GLU A 49 25.99 -50.71 -9.93
N ILE A 50 26.64 -50.82 -8.77
CA ILE A 50 26.09 -51.52 -7.60
C ILE A 50 24.84 -50.82 -7.06
N VAL A 51 24.83 -49.49 -7.05
CA VAL A 51 23.65 -48.69 -6.65
C VAL A 51 22.49 -48.91 -7.63
N ALA A 52 22.77 -48.86 -8.93
CA ALA A 52 21.78 -49.09 -9.99
C ALA A 52 21.20 -50.51 -9.93
N ASP A 53 22.05 -51.52 -9.73
CA ASP A 53 21.65 -52.92 -9.66
C ASP A 53 20.89 -53.22 -8.36
N THR A 54 21.24 -52.58 -7.24
CA THR A 54 20.48 -52.69 -5.98
C THR A 54 19.09 -52.07 -6.11
N ILE A 55 18.97 -50.93 -6.80
CA ILE A 55 17.67 -50.32 -7.10
C ILE A 55 16.83 -51.27 -7.98
N ALA A 56 17.43 -51.87 -9.00
CA ALA A 56 16.76 -52.85 -9.86
C ALA A 56 16.30 -54.10 -9.07
N TYR A 57 17.12 -54.55 -8.10
CA TYR A 57 16.77 -55.65 -7.20
C TYR A 57 15.58 -55.29 -6.30
N LEU A 58 15.59 -54.10 -5.69
CA LEU A 58 14.48 -53.63 -4.85
C LEU A 58 13.17 -53.49 -5.62
N GLN A 59 13.22 -53.09 -6.89
CA GLN A 59 12.02 -52.97 -7.74
C GLN A 59 11.28 -54.30 -7.98
N LYS A 60 11.91 -55.46 -7.71
CA LYS A 60 11.27 -56.77 -7.82
C LYS A 60 10.27 -57.06 -6.70
N THR A 61 10.32 -56.31 -5.60
CA THR A 61 9.43 -56.47 -4.44
C THR A 61 8.47 -55.27 -4.34
N ASP A 62 7.22 -55.47 -3.91
CA ASP A 62 6.25 -54.35 -3.78
C ASP A 62 6.72 -53.30 -2.76
N ASN A 63 7.27 -53.74 -1.62
CA ASN A 63 7.84 -52.85 -0.61
C ASN A 63 9.06 -52.08 -1.14
N GLY A 64 9.93 -52.74 -1.91
CA GLY A 64 11.06 -52.10 -2.56
C GLY A 64 10.64 -51.11 -3.65
N GLN A 65 9.55 -51.34 -4.38
CA GLN A 65 9.00 -50.34 -5.32
C GLN A 65 8.53 -49.07 -4.60
N LYS A 66 7.79 -49.18 -3.49
CA LYS A 66 7.38 -48.03 -2.68
C LYS A 66 8.59 -47.26 -2.14
N PHE A 67 9.63 -47.99 -1.70
CA PHE A 67 10.88 -47.37 -1.28
C PHE A 67 11.60 -46.64 -2.41
N VAL A 68 11.70 -47.25 -3.59
CA VAL A 68 12.30 -46.62 -4.78
C VAL A 68 11.54 -45.37 -5.19
N ARG A 69 10.20 -45.34 -5.12
CA ARG A 69 9.42 -44.10 -5.33
C ARG A 69 9.76 -43.00 -4.32
N ARG A 70 9.92 -43.34 -3.03
CA ARG A 70 10.37 -42.39 -2.00
C ARG A 70 11.77 -41.88 -2.29
N LEU A 71 12.71 -42.76 -2.64
CA LEU A 71 14.07 -42.41 -3.03
C LEU A 71 14.09 -41.48 -4.25
N MET A 72 13.30 -41.75 -5.29
CA MET A 72 13.17 -40.89 -6.46
C MET A 72 12.67 -39.48 -6.09
N ASN A 73 11.64 -39.39 -5.25
CA ASN A 73 11.10 -38.11 -4.80
C ASN A 73 12.12 -37.33 -3.96
N ALA A 74 12.83 -38.01 -3.08
CA ALA A 74 13.88 -37.42 -2.26
C ALA A 74 15.06 -36.94 -3.12
N LEU A 75 15.46 -37.71 -4.13
CA LEU A 75 16.50 -37.28 -5.09
C LEU A 75 16.05 -36.07 -5.90
N ARG A 76 14.79 -36.03 -6.34
CA ARG A 76 14.22 -34.86 -7.04
C ARG A 76 14.28 -33.61 -6.14
N GLN A 77 14.02 -33.77 -4.85
CA GLN A 77 14.12 -32.68 -3.88
C GLN A 77 15.58 -32.26 -3.64
N TYR A 78 16.50 -33.23 -3.55
CA TYR A 78 17.94 -32.97 -3.44
C TYR A 78 18.44 -32.15 -4.63
N ARG A 79 18.14 -32.55 -5.88
CA ARG A 79 18.48 -31.80 -7.10
C ARG A 79 17.96 -30.37 -7.07
N ARG A 80 16.72 -30.16 -6.64
CA ARG A 80 16.15 -28.81 -6.51
C ARG A 80 16.90 -27.98 -5.47
N ARG A 81 17.30 -28.58 -4.36
CA ARG A 81 18.04 -27.89 -3.28
C ARG A 81 19.49 -27.58 -3.68
N SER A 82 20.19 -28.49 -4.37
CA SER A 82 21.54 -28.24 -4.87
C SER A 82 21.55 -27.15 -5.95
N ALA A 83 20.63 -27.21 -6.92
CA ALA A 83 20.48 -26.17 -7.93
C ALA A 83 20.09 -24.80 -7.34
N ASN A 84 19.34 -24.78 -6.23
CA ASN A 84 19.03 -23.54 -5.51
C ASN A 84 20.24 -23.00 -4.72
N ALA A 85 21.10 -23.87 -4.19
CA ALA A 85 22.32 -23.48 -3.49
C ALA A 85 23.29 -22.73 -4.42
N GLU A 86 23.44 -23.19 -5.66
CA GLU A 86 24.21 -22.49 -6.70
C GLU A 86 23.63 -21.09 -7.00
N LYS A 87 22.30 -20.97 -6.99
CA LYS A 87 21.59 -19.69 -7.23
C LYS A 87 21.53 -18.77 -5.99
N LYS A 88 22.25 -19.07 -4.91
CA LYS A 88 22.19 -18.36 -3.61
C LYS A 88 20.77 -18.22 -3.04
N ARG A 89 19.83 -19.08 -3.45
CA ARG A 89 18.45 -19.06 -2.96
C ARG A 89 18.29 -20.09 -1.86
N LYS A 90 18.04 -19.63 -0.63
CA LYS A 90 17.74 -20.50 0.51
C LYS A 90 16.25 -20.43 0.81
N PRO A 91 15.53 -21.57 0.86
CA PRO A 91 14.13 -21.56 1.26
C PRO A 91 14.03 -21.15 2.74
N TYR A 92 13.23 -20.12 3.01
CA TYR A 92 12.89 -19.71 4.38
C TYR A 92 11.50 -20.23 4.71
N THR A 93 11.35 -20.92 5.83
CA THR A 93 10.05 -21.46 6.28
C THR A 93 9.64 -20.73 7.54
N PHE A 94 8.43 -20.17 7.53
CA PHE A 94 7.83 -19.50 8.68
C PHE A 94 6.42 -20.06 8.90
N MET A 95 6.00 -20.08 10.15
CA MET A 95 4.65 -20.50 10.52
C MET A 95 3.75 -19.28 10.52
N LEU A 96 2.63 -19.37 9.79
CA LEU A 96 1.61 -18.33 9.77
C LEU A 96 0.32 -18.85 10.42
N PRO A 97 -0.47 -17.96 11.05
CA PRO A 97 -1.86 -18.25 11.35
C PRO A 97 -2.62 -18.70 10.09
N VAL A 98 -3.56 -19.62 10.28
CA VAL A 98 -4.33 -20.21 9.18
C VAL A 98 -5.07 -19.15 8.38
N GLU A 99 -5.64 -18.15 9.05
CA GLU A 99 -6.37 -17.06 8.42
C GLU A 99 -5.47 -16.18 7.55
N THR A 100 -4.27 -15.84 8.04
CA THR A 100 -3.28 -15.10 7.25
C THR A 100 -2.87 -15.86 6.00
N LYS A 101 -2.66 -17.18 6.11
CA LYS A 101 -2.34 -18.03 4.95
C LYS A 101 -3.49 -18.06 3.94
N LYS A 102 -4.74 -18.16 4.39
CA LYS A 102 -5.93 -18.11 3.51
C LYS A 102 -6.02 -16.77 2.80
N ALA A 103 -5.84 -15.66 3.52
CA ALA A 103 -5.88 -14.31 2.96
C ALA A 103 -4.81 -14.10 1.88
N ILE A 104 -3.55 -14.47 2.16
CA ILE A 104 -2.46 -14.41 1.17
C ILE A 104 -2.80 -15.27 -0.05
N SER A 105 -3.33 -16.49 0.17
CA SER A 105 -3.68 -17.39 -0.94
C SER A 105 -4.82 -16.86 -1.80
N ALA A 106 -5.85 -16.27 -1.19
CA ALA A 106 -6.99 -15.66 -1.88
C ALA A 106 -6.54 -14.44 -2.71
N GLN A 107 -5.73 -13.58 -2.11
CA GLN A 107 -5.22 -12.38 -2.76
C GLN A 107 -4.24 -12.72 -3.90
N ALA A 108 -3.36 -13.70 -3.69
CA ALA A 108 -2.43 -14.19 -4.71
C ALA A 108 -3.20 -14.76 -5.92
N LYS A 109 -4.29 -15.51 -5.69
CA LYS A 109 -5.18 -15.98 -6.75
C LYS A 109 -5.85 -14.83 -7.50
N LYS A 110 -6.39 -13.84 -6.78
CA LYS A 110 -7.04 -12.66 -7.38
C LYS A 110 -6.09 -11.89 -8.29
N LEU A 111 -4.84 -11.72 -7.86
CA LEU A 111 -3.80 -11.00 -8.61
C LEU A 111 -3.05 -11.88 -9.61
N LYS A 112 -3.38 -13.17 -9.72
CA LYS A 112 -2.68 -14.16 -10.57
C LYS A 112 -1.16 -14.21 -10.30
N MET A 113 -0.76 -14.05 -9.04
CA MET A 113 0.63 -14.06 -8.58
C MET A 113 0.90 -15.26 -7.67
N SER A 114 2.17 -15.64 -7.50
CA SER A 114 2.56 -16.57 -6.45
C SER A 114 2.49 -15.87 -5.09
N GLY A 115 2.22 -16.62 -4.01
CA GLY A 115 2.22 -16.05 -2.65
C GLY A 115 3.56 -15.38 -2.29
N GLU A 116 4.68 -15.93 -2.76
CA GLU A 116 6.02 -15.35 -2.58
C GLU A 116 6.15 -14.00 -3.29
N ALA A 117 5.69 -13.91 -4.55
CA ALA A 117 5.74 -12.67 -5.32
C ALA A 117 4.84 -11.60 -4.70
N LEU A 118 3.66 -11.98 -4.19
CA LEU A 118 2.77 -11.08 -3.47
C LEU A 118 3.42 -10.52 -2.20
N VAL A 119 4.05 -11.37 -1.39
CA VAL A 119 4.73 -10.92 -0.17
C VAL A 119 5.91 -10.00 -0.51
N ALA A 120 6.69 -10.33 -1.54
CA ALA A 120 7.78 -9.48 -1.99
C ALA A 120 7.28 -8.11 -2.48
N ASP A 121 6.19 -8.11 -3.25
CA ASP A 121 5.56 -6.88 -3.75
C ASP A 121 5.04 -6.01 -2.60
N LEU A 122 4.31 -6.60 -1.64
CA LEU A 122 3.83 -5.91 -0.44
C LEU A 122 4.98 -5.33 0.39
N LEU A 123 6.08 -6.06 0.57
CA LEU A 123 7.25 -5.55 1.30
C LEU A 123 7.91 -4.39 0.56
N SER A 124 8.03 -4.48 -0.77
CA SER A 124 8.61 -3.41 -1.59
C SER A 124 7.71 -2.16 -1.72
N GLY A 125 6.39 -2.37 -1.66
CA GLY A 125 5.37 -1.34 -1.78
C GLY A 125 5.03 -0.67 -0.46
N ALA A 126 5.22 -1.35 0.68
CA ALA A 126 4.87 -0.82 2.00
C ALA A 126 5.61 0.47 2.34
N GLU A 127 6.91 0.54 2.05
CA GLU A 127 7.70 1.75 2.29
C GLU A 127 7.25 2.92 1.41
N LYS A 128 7.04 2.67 0.12
CA LYS A 128 6.54 3.68 -0.82
C LYS A 128 5.15 4.17 -0.43
N SER A 129 4.26 3.26 -0.07
CA SER A 129 2.90 3.59 0.35
C SER A 129 2.90 4.42 1.64
N LEU A 130 3.73 4.08 2.62
CA LEU A 130 3.88 4.85 3.85
C LEU A 130 4.37 6.27 3.57
N GLU A 131 5.36 6.40 2.69
CA GLU A 131 5.91 7.70 2.29
C GLU A 131 4.88 8.55 1.53
N GLU A 132 4.11 7.94 0.63
CA GLU A 132 3.00 8.63 -0.05
C GLU A 132 1.92 9.09 0.93
N HIS A 133 1.57 8.25 1.91
CA HIS A 133 0.61 8.61 2.95
C HIS A 133 1.09 9.81 3.78
N ARG A 134 2.37 9.80 4.21
CA ARG A 134 2.97 10.93 4.94
C ARG A 134 2.97 12.22 4.12
N LYS A 135 3.33 12.14 2.83
CA LYS A 135 3.31 13.31 1.93
C LYS A 135 1.90 13.87 1.74
N ARG A 136 0.89 13.00 1.59
CA ARG A 136 -0.51 13.42 1.49
C ARG A 136 -0.97 14.08 2.79
N GLU A 137 -0.61 13.52 3.94
CA GLU A 137 -0.94 14.10 5.24
C GLU A 137 -0.31 15.48 5.43
N GLN A 138 0.97 15.64 5.11
CA GLN A 138 1.65 16.93 5.13
C GLN A 138 0.99 17.95 4.19
N ALA A 139 0.68 17.56 2.95
CA ALA A 139 0.02 18.45 1.99
C ALA A 139 -1.37 18.91 2.48
N LEU A 140 -2.13 18.05 3.15
CA LEU A 140 -3.41 18.41 3.75
C LEU A 140 -3.23 19.35 4.95
N GLN A 141 -2.24 19.11 5.81
CA GLN A 141 -1.93 20.00 6.93
C GLN A 141 -1.52 21.39 6.43
N ASP A 142 -0.69 21.47 5.40
CA ASP A 142 -0.27 22.72 4.77
C ASP A 142 -1.44 23.46 4.12
N ALA A 143 -2.33 22.73 3.43
CA ALA A 143 -3.55 23.30 2.84
C ALA A 143 -4.44 23.91 3.93
N LEU A 144 -4.70 23.18 5.02
CA LEU A 144 -5.48 23.68 6.15
C LEU A 144 -4.83 24.89 6.82
N ALA A 145 -3.51 24.88 7.00
CA ALA A 145 -2.77 26.02 7.55
C ALA A 145 -2.91 27.27 6.66
N ASN A 146 -2.82 27.09 5.34
CA ASN A 146 -3.00 28.17 4.39
C ASN A 146 -4.44 28.71 4.36
N GLU A 147 -5.46 27.85 4.46
CA GLU A 147 -6.85 28.28 4.58
C GLU A 147 -7.09 29.09 5.86
N ARG A 148 -6.56 28.63 7.00
CA ARG A 148 -6.64 29.37 8.27
C ARG A 148 -5.99 30.75 8.17
N LYS A 149 -4.81 30.84 7.55
CA LYS A 149 -4.13 32.12 7.28
C LYS A 149 -4.95 33.03 6.36
N ARG A 150 -5.59 32.49 5.32
CA ARG A 150 -6.44 33.28 4.43
C ARG A 150 -7.70 33.81 5.14
N ARG A 151 -8.34 32.99 5.97
CA ARG A 151 -9.50 33.41 6.77
C ARG A 151 -9.15 34.54 7.73
N THR A 152 -8.09 34.37 8.50
CA THR A 152 -7.62 35.41 9.44
C THR A 152 -7.31 36.74 8.74
N GLN A 153 -6.62 36.70 7.60
CA GLN A 153 -6.38 37.92 6.80
C GLN A 153 -7.65 38.56 6.24
N LEU A 154 -8.65 37.75 5.85
CA LEU A 154 -9.94 38.28 5.41
C LEU A 154 -10.71 38.93 6.56
N ASP A 155 -10.74 38.29 7.72
CA ASP A 155 -11.39 38.81 8.93
C ASP A 155 -10.78 40.16 9.35
N GLU A 156 -9.44 40.26 9.35
CA GLU A 156 -8.74 41.52 9.63
C GLU A 156 -9.12 42.63 8.65
N ARG A 157 -9.17 42.33 7.34
CA ARG A 157 -9.58 43.31 6.32
C ARG A 157 -11.02 43.77 6.49
N TRP A 158 -11.93 42.86 6.83
CA TRP A 158 -13.33 43.20 7.06
C TRP A 158 -13.51 44.03 8.32
N LYS A 159 -12.76 43.74 9.40
CA LYS A 159 -12.73 44.57 10.61
C LYS A 159 -12.30 46.00 10.30
N VAL A 160 -11.20 46.20 9.58
CA VAL A 160 -10.72 47.55 9.21
C VAL A 160 -11.78 48.31 8.41
N LYS A 161 -12.39 47.67 7.39
CA LYS A 161 -13.45 48.30 6.60
C LYS A 161 -14.68 48.64 7.41
N HIS A 162 -15.05 47.77 8.37
CA HIS A 162 -16.16 48.01 9.27
C HIS A 162 -15.89 49.23 10.17
N ASP A 163 -14.70 49.29 10.78
CA ASP A 163 -14.30 50.40 11.64
C ASP A 163 -14.27 51.75 10.88
N GLU A 164 -13.78 51.75 9.63
CA GLU A 164 -13.80 52.94 8.76
C GLU A 164 -15.23 53.36 8.40
N ALA A 165 -16.11 52.41 8.07
CA ALA A 165 -17.50 52.69 7.78
C ALA A 165 -18.24 53.25 9.00
N MET A 166 -17.99 52.69 10.19
CA MET A 166 -18.54 53.18 11.45
C MET A 166 -18.10 54.62 11.74
N LYS A 167 -16.81 54.94 11.59
CA LYS A 167 -16.30 56.32 11.73
C LYS A 167 -16.97 57.30 10.77
N GLN A 168 -17.23 56.88 9.52
CA GLN A 168 -17.93 57.71 8.55
C GLN A 168 -19.40 57.94 8.94
N ILE A 169 -20.08 56.89 9.41
CA ILE A 169 -21.46 56.98 9.90
C ILE A 169 -21.53 57.92 11.11
N GLU A 170 -20.64 57.76 12.09
CA GLU A 170 -20.53 58.65 13.26
C GLU A 170 -20.30 60.09 12.84
N ARG A 171 -19.35 60.35 11.93
CA ARG A 171 -19.10 61.70 11.41
C ARG A 171 -20.33 62.29 10.74
N LEU A 172 -21.03 61.53 9.90
CA LEU A 172 -22.24 62.02 9.24
C LEU A 172 -23.36 62.28 10.25
N ALA A 173 -23.56 61.39 11.22
CA ALA A 173 -24.54 61.58 12.29
C ALA A 173 -24.23 62.82 13.15
N THR A 174 -22.97 63.05 13.51
CA THR A 174 -22.56 64.28 14.24
C THR A 174 -22.82 65.54 13.43
N LEU A 175 -22.58 65.53 12.11
CA LEU A 175 -22.88 66.69 11.26
C LEU A 175 -24.38 66.95 11.17
N VAL A 176 -25.19 65.91 10.97
CA VAL A 176 -26.65 66.02 10.91
C VAL A 176 -27.21 66.54 12.23
N THR A 177 -26.80 65.96 13.36
CA THR A 177 -27.25 66.42 14.70
C THR A 177 -26.81 67.85 15.00
N MET A 178 -25.58 68.24 14.62
CA MET A 178 -25.13 69.62 14.75
C MET A 178 -26.01 70.57 13.93
N TRP A 179 -26.39 70.17 12.71
CA TRP A 179 -27.27 70.96 11.84
C TRP A 179 -28.68 71.09 12.44
N GLU A 180 -29.29 69.98 12.87
CA GLU A 180 -30.61 69.96 13.53
C GLU A 180 -30.64 70.87 14.77
N LEU A 181 -29.59 70.82 15.59
CA LEU A 181 -29.46 71.66 16.80
C LEU A 181 -29.30 73.15 16.45
N THR A 182 -28.56 73.49 15.40
CA THR A 182 -28.34 74.90 15.02
C THR A 182 -29.58 75.56 14.41
N LEU A 183 -30.39 74.81 13.67
CA LEU A 183 -31.56 75.34 12.96
C LEU A 183 -32.87 75.15 13.75
N GLY A 184 -32.84 74.35 14.82
CA GLY A 184 -34.02 74.07 15.65
C GLY A 184 -35.14 73.36 14.89
N GLN A 185 -34.84 72.79 13.72
CA GLN A 185 -35.76 72.13 12.80
C GLN A 185 -35.15 70.79 12.38
N ALA A 186 -35.99 69.76 12.32
CA ALA A 186 -35.57 68.43 11.87
C ALA A 186 -35.28 68.36 10.36
N ASP A 187 -35.85 69.28 9.58
CA ASP A 187 -35.66 69.36 8.13
C ASP A 187 -35.50 70.84 7.73
N PRO A 188 -34.28 71.39 7.87
CA PRO A 188 -34.02 72.72 7.36
C PRO A 188 -34.06 72.64 5.83
N GLY A 189 -35.07 73.25 5.23
CA GLY A 189 -35.31 73.19 3.79
C GLY A 189 -34.05 73.42 2.96
N PHE A 190 -33.91 72.67 1.87
CA PHE A 190 -32.77 72.76 0.96
C PHE A 190 -33.04 73.80 -0.13
N ASP A 191 -32.38 74.95 -0.06
CA ASP A 191 -32.51 76.04 -1.05
C ASP A 191 -31.81 75.75 -2.41
N GLY A 192 -31.28 74.54 -2.61
CA GLY A 192 -30.62 74.13 -3.85
C GLY A 192 -31.52 73.33 -4.79
N ASP A 193 -30.97 72.91 -5.94
CA ASP A 193 -31.70 72.08 -6.92
C ASP A 193 -31.98 70.66 -6.36
N GLU A 194 -33.22 70.44 -5.95
CA GLU A 194 -33.71 69.21 -5.35
C GLU A 194 -33.56 67.99 -6.29
N ALA A 195 -33.62 68.19 -7.61
CA ALA A 195 -33.42 67.12 -8.59
C ALA A 195 -31.97 66.61 -8.58
N THR A 196 -31.00 67.51 -8.40
CA THR A 196 -29.58 67.14 -8.28
C THR A 196 -29.29 66.45 -6.94
N LEU A 197 -29.90 66.91 -5.86
CA LEU A 197 -29.77 66.29 -4.53
C LEU A 197 -30.31 64.85 -4.53
N GLN A 198 -31.50 64.63 -5.09
CA GLN A 198 -32.10 63.30 -5.20
C GLN A 198 -31.26 62.37 -6.09
N SER A 199 -30.76 62.87 -7.21
CA SER A 199 -29.85 62.14 -8.11
C SER A 199 -28.59 61.65 -7.41
N VAL A 200 -27.88 62.57 -6.73
CA VAL A 200 -26.63 62.26 -6.00
C VAL A 200 -26.88 61.30 -4.84
N THR A 201 -27.95 61.52 -4.08
CA THR A 201 -28.32 60.66 -2.95
C THR A 201 -28.66 59.25 -3.43
N LYS A 202 -29.49 59.12 -4.46
CA LYS A 202 -29.85 57.82 -5.04
C LYS A 202 -28.64 57.06 -5.57
N LYS A 203 -27.66 57.76 -6.16
CA LYS A 203 -26.38 57.16 -6.61
C LYS A 203 -25.52 56.67 -5.45
N LYS A 204 -25.42 57.44 -4.35
CA LYS A 204 -24.68 57.02 -3.15
C LYS A 204 -25.35 55.83 -2.46
N VAL A 205 -26.67 55.90 -2.25
CA VAL A 205 -27.46 54.83 -1.61
C VAL A 205 -27.44 53.55 -2.44
N SER A 206 -27.53 53.63 -3.77
CA SER A 206 -27.45 52.44 -4.62
C SER A 206 -26.07 51.78 -4.56
N GLY A 207 -24.99 52.57 -4.48
CA GLY A 207 -23.64 52.07 -4.25
C GLY A 207 -23.50 51.31 -2.93
N ILE A 208 -24.03 51.88 -1.84
CA ILE A 208 -24.02 51.26 -0.50
C ILE A 208 -24.85 49.96 -0.50
N LYS A 209 -26.07 49.99 -1.05
CA LYS A 209 -26.92 48.80 -1.15
C LYS A 209 -26.24 47.68 -1.93
N LYS A 210 -25.57 48.01 -3.03
CA LYS A 210 -24.82 47.04 -3.83
C LYS A 210 -23.67 46.42 -3.02
N ALA A 211 -22.87 47.25 -2.34
CA ALA A 211 -21.77 46.77 -1.51
C ALA A 211 -22.23 45.85 -0.36
N ILE A 212 -23.35 46.17 0.30
CA ILE A 212 -23.95 45.31 1.34
C ILE A 212 -24.43 43.98 0.73
N THR A 213 -25.11 44.04 -0.41
CA THR A 213 -25.61 42.84 -1.09
C THR A 213 -24.47 41.93 -1.54
N ASP A 214 -23.38 42.50 -2.05
CA ASP A 214 -22.19 41.75 -2.47
C ASP A 214 -21.47 41.13 -1.26
N ALA A 215 -21.42 41.82 -0.12
CA ALA A 215 -20.86 41.27 1.12
C ALA A 215 -21.69 40.09 1.66
N LEU A 216 -23.03 40.19 1.65
CA LEU A 216 -23.93 39.10 2.06
C LEU A 216 -23.79 37.87 1.17
N LYS A 217 -23.73 38.05 -0.16
CA LYS A 217 -23.49 36.94 -1.11
C LYS A 217 -22.15 36.24 -0.86
N MET A 218 -21.11 37.01 -0.56
CA MET A 218 -19.81 36.44 -0.23
C MET A 218 -19.83 35.67 1.09
N HIS A 219 -20.60 36.11 2.08
CA HIS A 219 -20.81 35.38 3.33
C HIS A 219 -21.53 34.04 3.10
N GLU A 220 -22.63 34.04 2.36
CA GLU A 220 -23.37 32.81 2.00
C GLU A 220 -22.49 31.79 1.27
N LEU A 221 -21.65 32.25 0.33
CA LEU A 221 -20.70 31.38 -0.38
C LEU A 221 -19.61 30.80 0.52
N LEU A 222 -19.24 31.50 1.60
CA LEU A 222 -18.24 31.02 2.57
C LEU A 222 -18.86 30.04 3.58
N GLU A 223 -20.09 30.28 4.04
CA GLU A 223 -20.84 29.35 4.89
C GLU A 223 -21.18 28.04 4.16
N ALA A 224 -21.58 28.11 2.90
CA ALA A 224 -21.87 26.93 2.09
C ALA A 224 -20.62 26.03 1.84
N ARG A 225 -19.40 26.56 2.04
CA ARG A 225 -18.15 25.79 1.96
C ARG A 225 -17.72 25.16 3.28
N LEU A 226 -18.41 25.46 4.37
CA LEU A 226 -18.14 24.96 5.72
C LEU A 226 -18.99 23.74 6.11
N ILE A 227 -20.07 23.47 5.37
CA ILE A 227 -20.97 22.30 5.49
C ILE A 227 -20.54 21.25 4.45
#